data_AF-A0A8T4M3N2-F1
#
_entry.id   AF-A0A8T4M3N2-F1
#
_cell.length_a   1.000
_cell.length_b   1.000
_cell.length_c   1.000
_cell.angle_alpha   90.00
_cell.angle_beta   90.00
_cell.angle_gamma   90.00
#
_symmetry.space_group_name_H-M   'P 1'
#
loop_
_entity.id
_entity.type
_entity.pdbx_description
1 polymer ?
#
loop_
_entity_poly.entity_id
_entity_poly.type
_entity_poly.pdbx_seq_one_letter_code
_entity_poly.pdbx_strand_id
1 'polypeptide(L)' 'MEKASNNSTVEEVGEYVTQIIVFSSGNKKTFTNVKTSTIKQGEFTQFELKNGSRVYINTKNVDFFEVIRENQSVETKDIL' A
#
# COMPACT_ATOMS: atom_id res chain seq x y z
N MET A 1 2.22 -26.65 -18.12
CA MET A 1 1.39 -25.86 -17.18
C MET A 1 2.27 -24.75 -16.66
N GLU A 2 1.96 -23.52 -17.04
CA GLU A 2 2.67 -22.33 -16.59
C GLU A 2 2.35 -22.12 -15.09
N LYS A 3 3.37 -22.12 -14.23
CA LYS A 3 3.21 -21.82 -12.81
C LYS A 3 2.86 -20.33 -12.72
N ALA A 4 1.63 -20.00 -12.32
CA ALA A 4 1.30 -18.64 -11.92
C ALA A 4 2.27 -18.22 -10.79
N SER A 5 3.12 -17.23 -11.06
CA SER A 5 3.97 -16.62 -10.04
C SER A 5 3.08 -15.72 -9.19
N ASN A 6 2.79 -16.13 -7.95
CA ASN A 6 2.00 -15.37 -6.97
C ASN A 6 2.75 -14.15 -6.40
N ASN A 7 3.55 -13.45 -7.20
CA ASN A 7 4.13 -12.19 -6.77
C ASN A 7 3.08 -11.09 -6.96
N SER A 8 2.77 -10.35 -5.89
CA SER A 8 1.93 -9.17 -5.98
C SER A 8 2.60 -8.14 -6.88
N THR A 9 1.85 -7.47 -7.76
CA THR A 9 2.38 -6.38 -8.61
C THR A 9 3.02 -5.26 -7.79
N VAL A 10 2.65 -5.14 -6.51
CA VAL A 10 3.24 -4.17 -5.56
C VAL A 10 4.67 -4.53 -5.18
N GLU A 11 5.04 -5.82 -5.15
CA GLU A 11 6.42 -6.25 -4.85
C GLU A 11 7.40 -5.83 -5.95
N GLU A 12 6.93 -5.65 -7.19
CA GLU A 12 7.73 -5.17 -8.32
C GLU A 12 8.13 -3.69 -8.15
N VAL A 13 7.34 -2.92 -7.38
CA VAL A 13 7.65 -1.50 -7.08
C VAL A 13 8.83 -1.39 -6.10
N GLY A 14 8.97 -2.34 -5.17
CA GLY A 14 10.09 -2.41 -4.22
C GLY A 14 9.79 -3.30 -3.01
N GLU A 15 10.82 -3.65 -2.23
CA GLU A 15 10.65 -4.41 -0.97
C GLU A 15 9.89 -3.59 0.09
N TYR A 16 10.20 -2.29 0.15
CA TYR A 16 9.51 -1.30 0.98
C TYR A 16 8.99 -0.17 0.10
N VAL A 17 7.77 0.26 0.39
CA VAL A 17 7.07 1.32 -0.35
C VAL A 17 6.40 2.29 0.60
N THR A 18 6.09 3.48 0.08
CA THR A 18 5.12 4.38 0.68
C THR A 18 3.76 4.10 0.05
N GLN A 19 2.74 3.88 0.87
CA GLN A 19 1.35 3.81 0.43
C GLN A 19 0.59 5.04 0.88
N ILE A 20 -0.12 5.66 -0.04
CA ILE A 20 -1.05 6.75 0.22
C ILE A 20 -2.45 6.21 0.02
N ILE A 21 -3.29 6.26 1.05
CA ILE A 21 -4.63 5.67 1.04
C ILE A 21 -5.65 6.77 1.23
N VAL A 22 -6.59 6.88 0.29
CA VAL A 22 -7.73 7.80 0.32
C VAL A 22 -8.98 6.99 0.69
N PHE A 23 -9.66 7.44 1.72
CA PHE A 23 -10.82 6.79 2.29
C PHE A 23 -12.12 7.43 1.82
N SER A 24 -13.21 6.66 1.82
CA SER A 24 -14.53 7.12 1.36
C SER A 24 -15.11 8.31 2.12
N SER A 25 -14.61 8.60 3.33
CA SER A 25 -14.94 9.80 4.10
C SER A 25 -14.10 11.03 3.73
N GLY A 26 -13.26 10.96 2.69
CA GLY A 26 -12.41 12.05 2.19
C GLY A 26 -11.09 12.22 2.95
N ASN A 27 -10.84 11.46 4.01
CA ASN A 27 -9.55 11.49 4.71
C ASN A 27 -8.48 10.73 3.92
N LYS A 28 -7.23 11.18 4.06
CA LYS A 28 -6.04 10.59 3.43
C LYS A 28 -5.07 10.16 4.52
N LYS A 29 -4.44 8.99 4.36
CA LYS A 29 -3.38 8.53 5.27
C LYS A 29 -2.19 7.98 4.49
N THR A 30 -1.01 8.42 4.88
CA THR A 30 0.25 7.96 4.30
C THR A 30 0.91 6.97 5.25
N PHE A 31 1.30 5.82 4.72
CA PHE A 31 2.06 4.78 5.41
C PHE A 31 3.39 4.60 4.70
N THR A 32 4.47 5.00 5.34
CA THR A 32 5.85 4.77 4.86
C THR A 32 6.36 3.42 5.33
N ASN A 33 7.44 2.91 4.72
CA ASN A 33 8.12 1.69 5.13
C ASN A 33 7.21 0.45 5.11
N VAL A 34 6.24 0.39 4.19
CA VAL A 34 5.33 -0.76 4.06
C VAL A 34 6.05 -1.91 3.37
N LYS A 35 6.14 -3.07 4.03
CA LYS A 35 6.77 -4.27 3.49
C LYS A 35 5.84 -4.97 2.50
N THR A 36 6.19 -4.94 1.22
CA THR A 36 5.27 -5.31 0.12
C THR A 36 4.84 -6.77 0.15
N SER A 37 5.75 -7.68 0.48
CA SER A 37 5.48 -9.12 0.62
C SER A 37 4.53 -9.51 1.75
N THR A 38 4.19 -8.56 2.63
CA THR A 38 3.25 -8.79 3.74
C THR A 38 1.84 -8.27 3.44
N ILE A 39 1.66 -7.59 2.29
CA ILE A 39 0.36 -7.05 1.90
C ILE A 39 -0.59 -8.21 1.61
N LYS A 40 -1.69 -8.26 2.34
CA LYS A 40 -2.79 -9.20 2.09
C LYS A 40 -4.10 -8.45 2.06
N GLN A 41 -4.93 -8.78 1.09
CA GLN A 41 -6.26 -8.22 0.92
C GLN A 41 -7.33 -9.22 1.35
N GLY A 42 -8.42 -8.70 1.91
CA GLY A 42 -9.58 -9.42 2.40
C GLY A 42 -10.61 -8.42 2.92
N GLU A 43 -11.42 -8.80 3.91
CA GLU A 43 -12.27 -7.82 4.62
C GLU A 43 -11.46 -6.66 5.20
N PHE A 44 -10.22 -6.96 5.60
CA PHE A 44 -9.20 -5.98 5.91
C PHE A 44 -8.01 -6.12 4.96
N THR A 45 -7.51 -5.00 4.48
CA THR A 45 -6.19 -4.90 3.87
C THR A 45 -5.18 -4.75 4.99
N GLN A 46 -4.19 -5.64 5.02
CA GLN A 46 -3.19 -5.69 6.08
C GLN A 46 -1.77 -5.70 5.52
N PHE A 47 -0.83 -5.12 6.27
CA PHE A 47 0.59 -5.13 5.95
C PHE A 47 1.43 -4.82 7.19
N GLU A 48 2.70 -5.18 7.14
CA GLU A 48 3.70 -4.89 8.16
C GLU A 48 4.55 -3.68 7.74
N LEU A 49 4.91 -2.85 8.71
CA LEU A 49 5.88 -1.77 8.55
C LEU A 49 7.28 -2.26 8.93
N LYS A 50 8.34 -1.61 8.43
CA LYS A 50 9.73 -1.96 8.74
C LYS A 50 10.07 -2.00 10.25
N ASN A 51 9.31 -1.28 11.08
CA ASN A 51 9.47 -1.31 12.54
C ASN A 51 8.74 -2.49 13.22
N GLY A 52 8.14 -3.42 12.47
CA GLY A 52 7.38 -4.57 12.96
C GLY A 52 5.91 -4.28 13.31
N SER A 53 5.45 -3.02 13.22
CA SER A 53 4.03 -2.70 13.43
C SER A 53 3.17 -3.27 12.32
N ARG A 54 1.99 -3.81 12.66
CA ARG A 54 1.00 -4.25 11.66
C ARG A 54 -0.13 -3.25 11.54
N VAL A 55 -0.49 -2.95 10.30
CA VAL A 55 -1.60 -2.08 9.94
C VAL A 55 -2.72 -2.94 9.39
N TYR A 56 -3.94 -2.64 9.82
CA TYR A 56 -5.18 -3.26 9.34
C TYR A 56 -6.15 -2.15 8.95
N ILE A 57 -6.65 -2.22 7.72
CA ILE A 57 -7.52 -1.21 7.13
C ILE A 57 -8.78 -1.90 6.64
N ASN A 58 -9.95 -1.42 7.05
CA ASN A 58 -11.21 -1.92 6.52
C ASN A 58 -11.27 -1.63 5.02
N THR A 59 -11.22 -2.68 4.20
CA THR A 59 -11.11 -2.57 2.74
C THR A 59 -12.32 -1.86 2.14
N LYS A 60 -13.51 -1.96 2.78
CA LYS A 60 -14.75 -1.33 2.29
C LYS A 60 -14.71 0.20 2.32
N ASN A 61 -13.78 0.79 3.05
CA ASN A 61 -13.70 2.25 3.24
C ASN A 61 -12.59 2.89 2.40
N VAL A 62 -11.96 2.15 1.49
CA VAL A 62 -10.85 2.64 0.66
C VAL A 62 -11.37 2.86 -0.76
N ASP A 63 -11.30 4.11 -1.23
CA ASP A 63 -11.68 4.45 -2.60
C ASP A 63 -10.48 4.31 -3.54
N PHE A 64 -9.31 4.70 -3.06
CA PHE A 64 -8.11 4.82 -3.87
C PHE A 64 -6.85 4.62 -3.03
N PHE A 65 -5.82 4.04 -3.64
CA PHE A 65 -4.48 4.06 -3.07
C PHE A 65 -3.41 4.21 -4.15
N GLU A 66 -2.30 4.84 -3.76
CA GLU A 66 -1.10 5.01 -4.57
C GLU A 66 0.08 4.32 -3.88
N VAL A 67 0.92 3.65 -4.66
CA VAL A 67 2.14 2.97 -4.18
C VAL A 67 3.35 3.62 -4.82
N ILE A 68 4.28 4.07 -3.99
CA ILE A 68 5.46 4.81 -4.41
C ILE A 68 6.69 4.11 -3.84
N ARG A 69 7.73 3.94 -4.66
CA ARG A 69 8.99 3.36 -4.22
C ARG A 69 9.61 4.22 -3.11
N GLU A 70 10.07 3.61 -2.02
CA GLU A 70 10.77 4.37 -0.98
C GLU A 70 11.99 5.12 -1.57
N ASN A 71 12.18 6.37 -1.14
CA ASN A 71 13.20 7.32 -1.61
C ASN A 71 12.95 7.99 -2.97
N GLN A 72 11.78 7.83 -3.59
CA GLN A 72 11.35 8.77 -4.63
C GLN A 72 10.69 9.99 -3.97
N SER A 73 11.17 11.19 -4.31
CA SER A 73 10.53 12.45 -3.97
C SER A 73 9.19 12.56 -4.72
N VAL A 74 8.11 12.74 -3.97
CA VAL A 74 6.75 12.85 -4.53
C VAL A 74 6.40 14.34 -4.63
N GLU A 75 6.33 14.87 -5.84
CA GLU A 75 5.61 16.12 -6.07
C GLU A 75 4.12 15.80 -5.97
N THR A 76 3.49 16.21 -4.86
CA THR A 76 2.04 16.08 -4.72
C THR A 76 1.43 17.10 -5.67
N LYS A 77 1.03 16.68 -6.87
CA LYS A 77 0.09 17.49 -7.67
C LYS A 77 -1.25 17.34 -7.00
N ASP A 78 -1.75 18.43 -6.43
CA ASP A 78 -3.10 18.52 -5.91
C ASP A 78 -4.07 18.11 -7.03
N ILE A 79 -4.60 16.89 -6.94
CA ILE A 79 -5.71 16.46 -7.77
C ILE A 79 -6.94 17.10 -7.13
N LEU A 80 -7.31 18.27 -7.68
CA LEU A 80 -8.57 18.99 -7.44
C LEU A 80 -9.74 18.26 -8.08
#